data_AF-A0A7C0U485-F1
#
_entry.id   AF-A0A7C0U485-F1
#
_cell.length_a   1.000
_cell.length_b   1.000
_cell.length_c   1.000
_cell.angle_alpha   90.00
_cell.angle_beta   90.00
_cell.angle_gamma   90.00
#
_symmetry.space_group_name_H-M   'P 1'
#
loop_
_entity.id
_entity.type
_entity.pdbx_description
1 polymer ?
#
loop_
_entity_poly.entity_id
_entity_poly.type
_entity_poly.pdbx_seq_one_letter_code
_entity_poly.pdbx_strand_id
1 'polypeptide(L)'
;VPTEYVIFKPLKEVNPNEEKPILIVFPVNPHQLSALVVLTNYGRDSFNNVTIPWAAGCQTIGICAYKECYSKPQKAVVGLTDLSARKNIRKQLGDNIFTFAIPFEMFLEIEENIENSFLYRNVWRYLILDK
;
A
#
# COMPACT_ATOMS: atom_id res chain seq x y z
N VAL A 1 -5.00 -14.66 9.77
CA VAL A 1 -3.53 -14.69 9.92
C VAL A 1 -3.18 -16.04 10.52
N PRO A 2 -2.51 -16.96 9.80
CA PRO A 2 -2.29 -18.34 10.22
C PRO A 2 -1.03 -18.51 11.09
N THR A 3 -0.73 -17.53 11.95
CA THR A 3 0.42 -17.53 12.86
C THR A 3 0.05 -16.73 14.11
N GLU A 4 0.74 -16.99 15.22
CA GLU A 4 0.56 -16.28 16.49
C GLU A 4 1.07 -14.83 16.40
N TYR A 5 2.19 -14.62 15.71
CA TYR A 5 2.83 -13.31 15.58
C TYR A 5 3.20 -12.98 14.13
N VAL A 6 3.11 -11.69 13.81
CA VAL A 6 3.64 -11.09 12.59
C VAL A 6 4.48 -9.86 12.98
N ILE A 7 5.58 -9.66 12.28
CA ILE A 7 6.54 -8.60 12.59
C ILE A 7 6.49 -7.55 11.48
N PHE A 8 6.39 -6.28 11.86
CA PHE A 8 6.67 -5.18 10.96
C PHE A 8 8.18 -4.92 10.97
N LYS A 9 8.80 -5.03 9.80
CA LYS A 9 10.23 -4.79 9.60
C LYS A 9 10.40 -3.73 8.51
N PRO A 10 11.31 -2.75 8.68
CA PRO A 10 11.66 -1.84 7.60
C PRO A 10 12.10 -2.63 6.37
N LEU A 11 11.56 -2.31 5.19
CA LEU A 11 11.83 -3.09 3.97
C LEU A 11 13.33 -3.21 3.67
N LYS A 12 14.11 -2.16 3.95
CA LYS A 12 15.58 -2.12 3.78
C LYS A 12 16.34 -3.15 4.65
N GLU A 13 15.72 -3.66 5.71
CA GLU A 13 16.32 -4.64 6.62
C GLU A 13 15.83 -6.06 6.32
N VAL A 14 14.86 -6.22 5.41
CA VAL A 14 14.38 -7.53 4.98
C VAL A 14 15.45 -8.19 4.11
N ASN A 15 15.85 -9.41 4.46
CA ASN A 15 16.69 -10.22 3.59
C ASN A 15 15.80 -11.14 2.74
N PRO A 16 15.61 -10.86 1.43
CA PRO A 16 14.70 -11.64 0.59
C PRO A 16 15.14 -13.10 0.40
N ASN A 17 16.40 -13.44 0.72
CA ASN A 17 16.89 -14.82 0.66
C ASN A 17 16.55 -15.63 1.92
N GLU A 18 16.19 -14.97 3.02
CA GLU A 18 15.90 -15.59 4.33
C GLU A 18 14.44 -15.37 4.76
N GLU A 19 13.83 -14.27 4.31
CA GLU A 19 12.52 -13.81 4.74
C GLU A 19 11.63 -13.59 3.52
N LYS A 20 10.38 -14.04 3.61
CA LYS A 20 9.34 -13.73 2.61
C LYS A 20 8.29 -12.80 3.24
N PRO A 21 8.32 -11.49 2.90
CA PRO A 21 7.24 -10.59 3.30
C PRO A 21 5.90 -11.09 2.76
N ILE A 22 4.84 -10.89 3.53
CA ILE A 22 3.48 -11.16 3.07
C ILE A 22 2.77 -9.89 2.58
N LEU A 23 3.11 -8.76 3.18
CA LEU A 23 2.52 -7.45 2.91
C LEU A 23 3.61 -6.38 2.91
N ILE A 24 3.44 -5.39 2.05
CA ILE A 24 4.15 -4.11 2.12
C ILE A 24 3.15 -3.04 2.53
N VAL A 25 3.47 -2.23 3.54
CA VAL A 25 2.60 -1.15 4.04
C VAL A 25 3.31 0.19 3.89
N PHE A 26 2.75 1.07 3.08
CA PHE A 26 3.26 2.41 2.85
C PHE A 26 2.44 3.45 3.62
N PRO A 27 3.04 4.26 4.50
CA PRO A 27 2.47 5.54 4.87
C PRO A 27 2.64 6.52 3.69
N VAL A 28 1.54 7.06 3.16
CA VAL A 28 1.54 7.84 1.93
C VAL A 28 0.76 9.14 2.05
N ASN A 29 1.26 10.19 1.40
CA ASN A 29 0.50 11.42 1.18
C ASN A 29 -0.53 11.25 0.03
N PRO A 30 -1.39 12.25 -0.26
CA PRO A 30 -2.43 12.10 -1.28
C PRO A 30 -1.89 11.88 -2.70
N HIS A 31 -0.74 12.47 -3.06
CA HIS A 31 -0.13 12.28 -4.38
C HIS A 31 0.47 10.87 -4.52
N GLN A 32 1.17 10.38 -3.49
CA GLN A 32 1.70 9.02 -3.43
C GLN A 32 0.57 7.98 -3.42
N LEU A 33 -0.53 8.25 -2.73
CA LEU A 33 -1.73 7.41 -2.76
C LEU A 33 -2.27 7.29 -4.19
N SER A 34 -2.47 8.42 -4.89
CA SER A 34 -2.90 8.42 -6.29
C SER A 34 -1.94 7.65 -7.20
N ALA A 35 -0.63 7.82 -7.00
CA ALA A 35 0.38 7.10 -7.76
C ALA A 35 0.28 5.58 -7.58
N LEU A 36 0.16 5.11 -6.33
CA LEU A 36 0.02 3.68 -6.03
C LEU A 36 -1.29 3.10 -6.56
N VAL A 37 -2.39 3.86 -6.57
CA VAL A 37 -3.65 3.44 -7.20
C VAL A 37 -3.47 3.24 -8.69
N VAL A 38 -2.79 4.16 -9.38
CA VAL A 38 -2.52 4.02 -10.82
C VAL A 38 -1.60 2.82 -11.08
N LEU A 39 -0.49 2.68 -10.35
CA LEU A 39 0.45 1.56 -10.50
C LEU A 39 -0.23 0.20 -10.29
N THR A 40 -1.05 0.10 -9.25
CA THR A 40 -1.82 -1.10 -8.90
C THR A 40 -2.72 -1.58 -10.05
N ASN A 41 -3.25 -0.67 -10.86
CA ASN A 41 -4.12 -1.02 -11.98
C ASN A 41 -3.37 -1.05 -13.32
N TYR A 42 -2.13 -0.56 -13.40
CA TYR A 42 -1.43 -0.32 -14.67
C TYR A 42 -1.24 -1.59 -15.51
N GLY A 43 -0.83 -2.69 -14.88
CA GLY A 43 -0.55 -3.97 -15.54
C GLY A 43 -1.73 -4.95 -15.58
N ARG A 44 -2.95 -4.51 -15.22
CA ARG A 44 -4.10 -5.41 -15.01
C ARG A 44 -5.30 -5.02 -15.86
N ASP A 45 -6.07 -6.03 -16.28
CA ASP A 45 -7.28 -5.85 -17.11
C ASP A 45 -8.50 -5.27 -16.34
N SER A 46 -8.33 -4.95 -15.07
CA SER A 46 -9.39 -4.43 -14.19
C SER A 46 -8.99 -3.08 -13.61
N PHE A 47 -10.00 -2.25 -13.34
CA PHE A 47 -9.88 -1.00 -12.59
C PHE A 47 -10.27 -1.17 -11.11
N ASN A 48 -10.49 -2.40 -10.65
CA ASN A 48 -10.97 -2.74 -9.31
C ASN A 48 -9.93 -3.51 -8.48
N ASN A 49 -8.66 -3.06 -8.51
CA ASN A 49 -7.55 -3.69 -7.78
C ASN A 49 -7.20 -2.99 -6.45
N VAL A 50 -7.96 -1.96 -6.06
CA VAL A 50 -7.79 -1.25 -4.78
C VAL A 50 -9.13 -1.26 -4.03
N THR A 51 -9.09 -1.46 -2.72
CA THR A 51 -10.27 -1.40 -1.84
C THR A 51 -10.07 -0.45 -0.68
N ILE A 52 -11.16 0.15 -0.21
CA ILE A 52 -11.21 1.01 0.98
C ILE A 52 -12.26 0.42 1.93
N PRO A 53 -11.90 -0.55 2.77
CA PRO A 53 -12.86 -1.21 3.66
C PRO A 53 -13.25 -0.29 4.83
N TRP A 54 -14.50 -0.40 5.26
CA TRP A 54 -14.94 0.15 6.55
C TRP A 54 -14.40 -0.72 7.68
N ALA A 55 -13.23 -0.37 8.21
CA ALA A 55 -12.54 -1.13 9.25
C ALA A 55 -11.63 -0.22 10.09
N ALA A 56 -11.24 -0.69 11.28
CA ALA A 56 -10.31 0.04 12.13
C ALA A 56 -8.93 0.16 11.47
N GLY A 57 -8.16 1.20 11.80
CA GLY A 57 -6.85 1.45 11.18
C GLY A 57 -5.87 0.27 11.27
N CYS A 58 -5.87 -0.46 12.39
CA CYS A 58 -5.05 -1.67 12.54
C CYS A 58 -5.55 -2.84 11.68
N GLN A 59 -6.86 -2.96 11.46
CA GLN A 59 -7.44 -4.00 10.61
C GLN A 59 -7.11 -3.73 9.14
N THR A 60 -7.09 -2.48 8.70
CA THR A 60 -6.80 -2.14 7.29
C THR A 60 -5.40 -2.55 6.85
N ILE A 61 -4.38 -2.36 7.70
CA ILE A 61 -2.98 -2.76 7.40
C ILE A 61 -2.67 -4.21 7.78
N GLY A 62 -3.53 -4.83 8.59
CA GLY A 62 -3.41 -6.21 9.06
C GLY A 62 -4.47 -7.09 8.43
N ILE A 63 -5.55 -7.38 9.15
CA ILE A 63 -6.59 -8.37 8.79
C ILE A 63 -7.11 -8.22 7.35
N CYS A 64 -7.48 -7.01 6.93
CA CYS A 64 -8.02 -6.75 5.59
C CYS A 64 -6.96 -7.00 4.51
N ALA A 65 -5.76 -6.43 4.66
CA ALA A 65 -4.67 -6.64 3.71
C ALA A 65 -4.25 -8.11 3.63
N TYR A 66 -4.17 -8.79 4.78
CA TYR A 66 -3.82 -10.21 4.87
C TYR A 66 -4.86 -11.09 4.17
N LYS A 67 -6.15 -10.73 4.26
CA LYS A 67 -7.22 -11.40 3.51
C LYS A 67 -7.01 -11.27 2.00
N GLU A 68 -6.63 -10.09 1.53
CA GLU A 68 -6.38 -9.85 0.10
C GLU A 68 -5.14 -10.59 -0.44
N CYS A 69 -4.20 -11.02 0.41
CA CYS A 69 -3.11 -11.90 -0.03
C CYS A 69 -3.62 -13.24 -0.60
N TYR A 70 -4.81 -13.69 -0.17
CA TYR A 70 -5.43 -14.94 -0.59
C TYR A 70 -6.61 -14.75 -1.56
N SER A 71 -6.95 -13.51 -1.92
CA SER A 71 -7.98 -13.23 -2.92
C SER A 71 -7.44 -13.40 -4.34
N LYS A 72 -8.33 -13.69 -5.28
CA LYS A 72 -8.01 -13.79 -6.72
C LYS A 72 -9.06 -13.00 -7.51
N PRO A 73 -8.69 -11.88 -8.16
CA PRO A 73 -7.40 -11.20 -8.09
C PRO A 73 -7.13 -10.58 -6.72
N GLN A 74 -5.86 -10.42 -6.37
CA GLN A 74 -5.42 -9.72 -5.15
C GLN A 74 -5.77 -8.23 -5.23
N LYS A 75 -6.08 -7.59 -4.10
CA LYS A 75 -6.29 -6.14 -4.03
C LYS A 75 -5.37 -5.46 -3.03
N ALA A 76 -4.95 -4.23 -3.34
CA ALA A 76 -4.35 -3.35 -2.36
C ALA A 76 -5.43 -2.71 -1.46
N VAL A 77 -5.07 -2.38 -0.23
CA VAL A 77 -5.98 -1.83 0.78
C VAL A 77 -5.55 -0.42 1.17
N VAL A 78 -6.42 0.55 0.94
CA VAL A 78 -6.30 1.89 1.54
C VAL A 78 -6.82 1.82 2.96
N GLY A 79 -6.01 2.29 3.90
CA GLY A 79 -6.33 2.33 5.32
C GLY A 79 -6.20 3.72 5.90
N LEU A 80 -6.27 3.78 7.22
CA LEU A 80 -6.24 5.03 7.99
C LEU A 80 -7.41 5.99 7.62
N THR A 81 -8.55 5.41 7.26
CA THR A 81 -9.84 6.08 7.09
C THR A 81 -10.68 6.07 8.38
N ASP A 82 -10.32 5.21 9.35
CA ASP A 82 -10.90 5.19 10.70
C ASP A 82 -10.60 6.48 11.46
N LEU A 83 -11.64 7.20 11.88
CA LEU A 83 -11.52 8.52 12.51
C LEU A 83 -10.76 8.47 13.85
N SER A 84 -10.91 7.39 14.62
CA SER A 84 -10.23 7.22 15.89
C SER A 84 -8.73 7.03 15.70
N ALA A 85 -8.34 6.19 14.74
CA ALA A 85 -6.97 5.97 14.33
C ALA A 85 -6.35 7.29 13.85
N ARG A 86 -7.03 8.01 12.94
CA ARG A 86 -6.57 9.33 12.45
C ARG A 86 -6.33 10.31 13.60
N LYS A 87 -7.28 10.42 14.54
CA LYS A 87 -7.13 11.29 15.72
C LYS A 87 -5.91 10.92 16.56
N ASN A 88 -5.63 9.64 16.77
CA ASN A 88 -4.59 9.16 17.66
C ASN A 88 -3.17 9.26 17.06
N ILE A 89 -3.05 9.15 15.73
CA ILE A 89 -1.77 9.12 15.01
C ILE A 89 -1.41 10.43 14.32
N ARG A 90 -2.32 11.42 14.28
CA ARG A 90 -2.09 12.70 13.58
C ARG A 90 -0.87 13.46 14.08
N LYS A 91 -0.48 13.30 15.35
CA LYS A 91 0.71 13.97 15.89
C LYS A 91 2.01 13.33 15.39
N GLN A 92 1.96 12.06 15.00
CA GLN A 92 3.10 11.28 14.54
C GLN A 92 3.23 11.29 13.03
N LEU A 93 2.12 11.16 12.29
CA LEU A 93 2.13 11.08 10.82
C LEU A 93 1.61 12.33 10.12
N GLY A 94 0.99 13.27 10.84
CA GLY A 94 0.34 14.45 10.26
C GLY A 94 -1.06 14.17 9.73
N ASP A 95 -1.70 15.23 9.21
CA ASP A 95 -3.10 15.19 8.79
C ASP A 95 -3.29 14.69 7.34
N ASN A 96 -2.21 14.62 6.56
CA ASN A 96 -2.25 14.29 5.12
C ASN A 96 -1.79 12.87 4.80
N ILE A 97 -1.62 12.00 5.81
CA ILE A 97 -1.17 10.62 5.59
C ILE A 97 -2.35 9.63 5.59
N PHE A 98 -2.28 8.69 4.67
CA PHE A 98 -3.04 7.43 4.62
C PHE A 98 -2.09 6.25 4.66
N THR A 99 -2.61 5.04 4.82
CA THR A 99 -1.82 3.81 4.63
C THR A 99 -2.25 3.12 3.35
N PHE A 100 -1.30 2.55 2.62
CA PHE A 100 -1.56 1.71 1.46
C PHE A 100 -0.86 0.37 1.66
N ALA A 101 -1.63 -0.70 1.86
CA ALA A 101 -1.12 -2.03 2.11
C ALA A 101 -1.30 -2.91 0.86
N ILE A 102 -0.22 -3.56 0.42
CA ILE A 102 -0.18 -4.35 -0.82
C ILE A 102 0.29 -5.77 -0.51
N PRO A 103 -0.37 -6.82 -1.02
CA PRO A 103 0.18 -8.17 -1.05
C PRO A 103 1.57 -8.21 -1.72
N PHE A 104 2.51 -8.95 -1.14
CA PHE A 104 3.91 -8.94 -1.61
C PHE A 104 4.06 -9.35 -3.08
N GLU A 105 3.34 -10.37 -3.53
CA GLU A 105 3.36 -10.81 -4.93
C GLU A 105 2.88 -9.69 -5.88
N MET A 106 1.83 -8.98 -5.50
CA MET A 106 1.35 -7.81 -6.24
C MET A 106 2.32 -6.62 -6.19
N PHE A 107 3.09 -6.47 -5.11
CA PHE A 107 4.16 -5.47 -5.05
C PHE A 107 5.25 -5.79 -6.09
N LEU A 108 5.67 -7.05 -6.22
CA LEU A 108 6.63 -7.46 -7.25
C LEU A 108 6.11 -7.20 -8.67
N GLU A 109 4.83 -7.50 -8.93
CA GLU A 109 4.16 -7.17 -10.20
C GLU A 109 4.21 -5.66 -10.51
N ILE A 110 4.00 -4.81 -9.49
CA ILE A 110 4.09 -3.35 -9.65
C ILE A 110 5.52 -2.93 -9.96
N GLU A 111 6.53 -3.50 -9.29
CA GLU A 111 7.95 -3.19 -9.51
C GLU A 111 8.36 -3.48 -10.97
N GLU A 112 7.92 -4.59 -11.54
CA GLU A 112 8.17 -4.95 -12.94
C GLU A 112 7.59 -3.93 -13.95
N ASN A 113 6.54 -3.20 -13.55
CA ASN A 113 5.88 -2.20 -14.37
C ASN A 113 6.51 -0.80 -14.25
N ILE A 114 7.41 -0.56 -13.31
CA ILE A 114 7.92 0.80 -12.99
C ILE A 114 8.53 1.47 -14.20
N GLU A 115 9.45 0.80 -14.91
CA GLU A 115 10.22 1.38 -16.02
C GLU A 115 9.33 1.93 -17.13
N ASN A 116 8.19 1.27 -17.39
CA ASN A 116 7.26 1.63 -18.46
C ASN A 116 6.10 2.50 -17.97
N SER A 117 6.01 2.79 -16.67
CA SER A 117 4.87 3.46 -16.05
C SER A 117 4.86 4.98 -16.24
N PHE A 118 3.85 5.63 -15.64
CA PHE A 118 3.71 7.09 -15.62
C PHE A 118 4.78 7.80 -14.76
N LEU A 119 5.60 7.08 -13.97
CA LEU A 119 6.57 7.68 -13.06
C LEU A 119 7.65 8.52 -13.75
N TYR A 120 7.89 8.31 -15.05
CA TYR A 120 8.82 9.13 -15.84
C TYR A 120 8.13 10.29 -16.58
N ARG A 121 6.81 10.42 -16.46
CA ARG A 121 6.00 11.39 -17.19
C ARG A 121 5.88 12.71 -16.43
N ASN A 122 5.64 13.79 -17.18
CA ASN A 122 5.60 15.16 -16.64
C ASN A 122 4.52 15.35 -15.56
N VAL A 123 3.37 14.68 -15.68
CA VAL A 123 2.27 14.78 -14.70
C VAL A 123 2.73 14.35 -13.32
N TRP A 124 3.45 13.23 -13.20
CA TRP A 124 3.96 12.79 -11.90
C TRP A 124 5.06 13.71 -11.37
N ARG A 125 6.02 14.08 -12.24
CA ARG A 125 7.11 14.99 -11.88
C ARG A 125 6.59 16.30 -11.31
N TYR A 126 5.53 16.87 -11.91
CA TYR A 126 4.88 18.07 -11.43
C TYR A 126 4.37 17.91 -9.98
N LEU A 127 3.72 16.78 -9.66
CA LEU A 127 3.18 16.52 -8.32
C LEU A 127 4.22 16.27 -7.23
N ILE A 128 5.45 15.87 -7.59
CA ILE A 128 6.52 15.57 -6.60
C ILE A 128 7.62 16.63 -6.51
N LEU A 129 7.73 17.52 -7.52
CA LEU A 129 8.76 18.56 -7.57
C LEU A 129 8.23 19.93 -7.15
N ASP A 130 6.93 20.20 -7.30
CA ASP A 130 6.36 21.46 -6.85
C ASP A 130 6.29 21.47 -5.30
N LYS A 131 7.13 22.33 -4.72
CA LYS A 131 7.04 22.82 -3.35
C LYS A 131 6.52 24.25 -3.35
#